data_AF-A0A5J6LGA9-F1
#
_entry.id   AF-A0A5J6LGA9-F1
#
_cell.length_a   1.000
_cell.length_b   1.000
_cell.length_c   1.000
_cell.angle_alpha   90.00
_cell.angle_beta   90.00
_cell.angle_gamma   90.00
#
_symmetry.space_group_name_H-M   'P 1'
#
loop_
_entity.id
_entity.type
_entity.pdbx_description
1 polymer ?
#
loop_
_entity_poly.entity_id
_entity_poly.type
_entity_poly.pdbx_seq_one_letter_code
_entity_poly.pdbx_strand_id
1 'polypeptide(L)'
;MNDLLIGALIALISVYSGHRLSISMVVRRGSALESGLYAEFSILNNYLKGWLLKLYDEYNNPLRDKYSRLMPFDLDYFNNIVVELIAVNKSLTKDQRSFIVNVRNRMDTIKQKDVDRASVIERNIDELKFFVNKNDTAYLIADVAETIYYLDKFCEEKRNFSIVRSDMNFDHIKYGLEKSGVIMSEKVCVDLLRYAKG
;
A
#
# COMPACT_ATOMS: atom_id res chain seq x y z
N MET A 1 -22.85 -11.91 59.70
CA MET A 1 -23.33 -12.67 58.53
C MET A 1 -23.67 -11.75 57.36
N ASN A 2 -24.34 -10.62 57.61
CA ASN A 2 -24.69 -9.63 56.57
C ASN A 2 -23.47 -8.96 55.91
N ASP A 3 -22.45 -8.57 56.68
CA ASP A 3 -21.26 -7.89 56.11
C ASP A 3 -20.43 -8.80 55.20
N LEU A 4 -20.42 -10.11 55.49
CA LEU A 4 -19.71 -11.11 54.68
C LEU A 4 -20.44 -11.38 53.36
N LEU A 5 -21.78 -11.37 53.38
CA LEU A 5 -22.62 -11.43 52.18
C LEU A 5 -22.48 -10.17 51.31
N ILE A 6 -22.47 -8.99 51.93
CA ILE A 6 -22.26 -7.71 51.23
C ILE A 6 -20.86 -7.66 50.62
N GLY A 7 -19.83 -8.07 51.37
CA GLY A 7 -18.46 -8.17 50.87
C GLY A 7 -18.32 -9.14 49.69
N ALA A 8 -18.95 -10.32 49.77
CA ALA A 8 -18.96 -11.28 48.67
C ALA A 8 -19.68 -10.73 47.42
N LEU A 9 -20.79 -10.02 47.59
CA LEU A 9 -21.53 -9.37 46.50
C LEU A 9 -20.69 -8.29 45.81
N ILE A 10 -20.03 -7.42 46.58
CA ILE A 10 -19.14 -6.38 46.04
C ILE A 10 -17.99 -7.03 45.28
N ALA A 11 -17.36 -8.08 45.82
CA ALA A 11 -16.27 -8.80 45.15
C ALA A 11 -16.72 -9.40 43.81
N LEU A 12 -17.90 -10.03 43.76
CA LEU A 12 -18.46 -10.58 42.52
C LEU A 12 -18.72 -9.49 41.48
N ILE A 13 -19.28 -8.35 41.90
CA ILE A 13 -19.51 -7.19 41.02
C ILE A 13 -18.18 -6.64 40.50
N SER A 14 -17.17 -6.49 41.37
CA SER A 14 -15.85 -6.00 40.97
C SER A 14 -15.16 -6.93 39.98
N VAL A 15 -15.20 -8.25 40.20
CA VAL A 15 -14.65 -9.24 39.27
C VAL A 15 -15.39 -9.19 37.93
N TYR A 16 -16.72 -9.15 37.95
CA TYR A 16 -17.53 -9.06 36.74
C TYR A 16 -17.23 -7.78 35.94
N SER A 17 -17.21 -6.62 36.60
CA SER A 17 -16.91 -5.33 35.97
C SER A 17 -15.48 -5.27 35.45
N GLY A 18 -14.50 -5.79 36.19
CA GLY A 18 -13.11 -5.88 35.75
C GLY A 18 -12.97 -6.76 34.51
N HIS A 19 -13.64 -7.91 34.47
CA HIS A 19 -13.65 -8.80 33.31
C HIS A 19 -14.28 -8.13 32.07
N ARG A 20 -15.43 -7.47 32.23
CA ARG A 20 -16.09 -6.71 31.16
C ARG A 20 -15.20 -5.59 30.61
N LEU A 21 -14.53 -4.86 31.50
CA LEU A 21 -13.62 -3.78 31.13
C LEU A 21 -12.41 -4.32 30.35
N SER A 22 -11.82 -5.42 30.79
CA SER A 22 -10.73 -6.10 30.08
C SER A 22 -11.14 -6.56 28.68
N ILE A 23 -12.32 -7.18 28.52
CA ILE A 23 -12.84 -7.55 27.20
C ILE A 23 -13.00 -6.30 26.32
N SER A 24 -13.60 -5.24 26.86
CA SER A 24 -13.81 -3.99 26.11
C SER A 24 -12.49 -3.37 25.64
N MET A 25 -11.46 -3.38 26.49
CA MET A 25 -10.13 -2.89 26.13
C MET A 25 -9.49 -3.69 25.01
N VAL A 26 -9.59 -5.03 25.05
CA VAL A 26 -9.07 -5.90 23.97
C VAL A 26 -9.78 -5.61 22.65
N VAL A 27 -11.11 -5.50 22.66
CA VAL A 27 -11.90 -5.18 21.46
C VAL A 27 -11.52 -3.81 20.90
N ARG A 28 -11.41 -2.78 21.76
CA ARG A 28 -10.99 -1.43 21.35
C ARG A 28 -9.58 -1.43 20.75
N ARG A 29 -8.63 -2.12 21.38
CA ARG A 29 -7.26 -2.29 20.88
C ARG A 29 -7.25 -2.93 19.50
N GLY A 30 -8.00 -4.00 19.29
CA GLY A 30 -8.11 -4.65 17.97
C GLY A 30 -8.73 -3.73 16.90
N SER A 31 -9.70 -2.89 17.24
CA SER A 31 -10.25 -1.90 16.30
C SER A 31 -9.30 -0.76 16.00
N ALA A 32 -8.53 -0.29 16.98
CA ALA A 32 -7.49 0.71 16.78
C ALA A 32 -6.37 0.18 15.88
N LEU A 33 -5.87 -1.03 16.14
CA LEU A 33 -4.83 -1.68 15.33
C LEU A 33 -5.29 -1.89 13.88
N GLU A 34 -6.52 -2.34 13.67
CA GLU A 34 -7.06 -2.51 12.33
C GLU A 34 -7.18 -1.17 11.59
N SER A 35 -7.65 -0.12 12.28
CA SER A 35 -7.72 1.22 11.70
C SER A 35 -6.33 1.74 11.34
N GLY A 36 -5.34 1.49 12.21
CA GLY A 36 -3.93 1.78 11.96
C GLY A 36 -3.40 1.06 10.72
N LEU A 37 -3.70 -0.24 10.56
CA LEU A 37 -3.30 -1.01 9.37
C LEU A 37 -3.76 -0.33 8.08
N TYR A 38 -5.05 0.02 7.97
CA TYR A 38 -5.57 0.67 6.77
C TYR A 38 -5.03 2.09 6.59
N ALA A 39 -4.78 2.83 7.69
CA ALA A 39 -4.16 4.14 7.62
C ALA A 39 -2.75 4.08 7.02
N GLU A 40 -1.94 3.11 7.41
CA GLU A 40 -0.59 2.91 6.87
C GLU A 40 -0.59 2.53 5.39
N PHE A 41 -1.52 1.65 4.97
CA PHE A 41 -1.69 1.35 3.56
C PHE A 41 -2.16 2.57 2.76
N SER A 42 -3.01 3.42 3.36
CA SER A 42 -3.44 4.67 2.74
C SER A 42 -2.28 5.67 2.60
N ILE A 43 -1.38 5.75 3.60
CA ILE A 43 -0.16 6.57 3.53
C ILE A 43 0.74 6.09 2.39
N LEU A 44 1.03 4.78 2.31
CA LEU A 44 1.79 4.18 1.22
C LEU A 44 1.16 4.51 -0.13
N ASN A 45 -0.16 4.38 -0.24
CA ASN A 45 -0.88 4.63 -1.48
C ASN A 45 -0.79 6.09 -1.93
N ASN A 46 -1.00 7.04 -1.01
CA ASN A 46 -0.88 8.47 -1.32
C ASN A 46 0.54 8.84 -1.73
N TYR A 47 1.54 8.22 -1.10
CA TYR A 47 2.94 8.37 -1.49
C TYR A 47 3.18 7.88 -2.92
N LEU A 48 2.70 6.67 -3.26
CA LEU A 48 2.84 6.12 -4.61
C LEU A 48 2.12 6.96 -5.66
N LYS A 49 0.93 7.49 -5.36
CA LYS A 49 0.20 8.41 -6.27
C LYS A 49 1.04 9.65 -6.60
N GLY A 50 1.63 10.27 -5.57
CA GLY A 50 2.50 11.43 -5.76
C GLY A 50 3.79 11.12 -6.53
N TRP A 51 4.34 9.90 -6.38
CA TRP A 51 5.49 9.48 -7.15
C TRP A 51 5.14 9.11 -8.60
N LEU A 52 3.98 8.47 -8.83
CA LEU A 52 3.48 8.12 -10.17
C LEU A 52 3.36 9.36 -11.06
N LEU A 53 2.89 10.48 -10.51
CA LEU A 53 2.82 11.75 -11.25
C LEU A 53 4.20 12.19 -11.76
N LYS A 54 5.24 12.07 -10.92
CA LYS A 54 6.63 12.41 -11.31
C LYS A 54 7.18 11.46 -12.36
N LEU A 55 6.89 10.15 -12.24
CA LEU A 55 7.26 9.15 -13.24
C LEU A 55 6.59 9.46 -14.58
N TYR A 56 5.33 9.86 -14.56
CA TYR A 56 4.61 10.25 -15.76
C TYR A 56 5.23 11.48 -16.44
N ASP A 57 5.60 12.49 -15.66
CA ASP A 57 6.30 13.67 -16.17
C ASP A 57 7.68 13.33 -16.76
N GLU A 58 8.39 12.37 -16.16
CA GLU A 58 9.67 11.82 -16.67
C GLU A 58 9.49 11.09 -18.00
N TYR A 59 8.43 10.29 -18.11
CA TYR A 59 8.11 9.57 -19.34
C TYR A 59 7.83 10.53 -20.51
N ASN A 60 7.08 11.60 -20.26
CA ASN A 60 6.78 12.60 -21.28
C ASN A 60 8.01 13.44 -21.62
N ASN A 61 8.78 13.86 -20.61
CA ASN A 61 9.96 14.71 -20.72
C ASN A 61 11.20 14.01 -20.14
N PRO A 62 11.85 13.12 -20.94
CA PRO A 62 12.93 12.25 -20.46
C PRO A 62 14.24 13.00 -20.20
N LEU A 63 14.45 14.16 -20.81
CA LEU A 63 15.66 14.97 -20.64
C LEU A 63 15.42 16.03 -19.56
N ARG A 64 16.15 15.96 -18.44
CA ARG A 64 15.81 16.71 -17.22
C ARG A 64 16.97 16.88 -16.26
N ASP A 65 16.90 17.92 -15.43
CA ASP A 65 17.95 18.24 -14.46
C ASP A 65 17.99 17.26 -13.27
N LYS A 66 16.83 16.66 -12.94
CA LYS A 66 16.65 15.73 -11.83
C LYS A 66 15.63 14.66 -12.20
N TYR A 67 15.83 13.46 -11.66
CA TYR A 67 14.89 12.35 -11.76
C TYR A 67 14.44 11.92 -10.35
N SER A 68 13.25 11.33 -10.28
CA SER A 68 12.64 10.88 -9.05
C SER A 68 13.13 9.48 -8.67
N ARG A 69 13.08 9.20 -7.38
CA ARG A 69 13.46 7.92 -6.78
C ARG A 69 12.36 7.45 -5.85
N LEU A 70 12.20 6.14 -5.75
CA LEU A 70 11.39 5.56 -4.70
C LEU A 70 12.05 5.86 -3.34
N MET A 71 11.30 6.45 -2.42
CA MET A 71 11.73 6.64 -1.04
C MET A 71 11.66 5.31 -0.30
N PRO A 72 12.60 5.03 0.62
CA PRO A 72 12.51 3.87 1.48
C PRO A 72 11.18 3.89 2.24
N PHE A 73 10.46 2.78 2.18
CA PHE A 73 9.24 2.57 2.95
C PHE A 73 9.42 1.33 3.81
N ASP A 74 9.17 1.46 5.10
CA ASP A 74 9.30 0.36 6.06
C ASP A 74 8.05 -0.52 6.03
N LEU A 75 8.14 -1.66 5.34
CA LEU A 75 7.07 -2.65 5.27
C LEU A 75 7.01 -3.55 6.51
N ASP A 76 7.97 -3.50 7.43
CA ASP A 76 7.97 -4.31 8.65
C ASP A 76 6.95 -3.78 9.65
N TYR A 77 6.62 -2.49 9.59
CA TYR A 77 5.54 -1.91 10.37
C TYR A 77 4.20 -2.66 10.15
N PHE A 78 3.90 -3.08 8.92
CA PHE A 78 2.72 -3.90 8.63
C PHE A 78 2.77 -5.26 9.32
N ASN A 79 3.92 -5.94 9.32
CA ASN A 79 4.07 -7.23 10.00
C ASN A 79 3.78 -7.08 11.50
N ASN A 80 4.31 -6.02 12.11
CA ASN A 80 4.13 -5.75 13.53
C ASN A 80 2.65 -5.55 13.87
N ILE A 81 1.90 -4.78 13.07
CA ILE A 81 0.46 -4.61 13.26
C ILE A 81 -0.28 -5.95 13.11
N VAL A 82 0.10 -6.78 12.13
CA VAL A 82 -0.53 -8.10 11.92
C VAL A 82 -0.31 -9.02 13.13
N VAL A 83 0.91 -9.07 13.68
CA VAL A 83 1.22 -9.86 14.89
C VAL A 83 0.38 -9.39 16.07
N GLU A 84 0.30 -8.08 16.28
CA GLU A 84 -0.49 -7.47 17.35
C GLU A 84 -2.00 -7.73 17.20
N LEU A 85 -2.53 -7.72 15.98
CA LEU A 85 -3.92 -8.08 15.68
C LEU A 85 -4.23 -9.53 16.04
N ILE A 86 -3.30 -10.45 15.77
CA ILE A 86 -3.43 -11.87 16.16
C ILE A 86 -3.44 -12.01 17.69
N ALA A 87 -2.57 -11.27 18.40
CA ALA A 87 -2.50 -11.31 19.86
C ALA A 87 -3.81 -10.89 20.56
N VAL A 88 -4.63 -10.06 19.90
CA VAL A 88 -5.96 -9.64 20.39
C VAL A 88 -7.12 -10.43 19.78
N ASN A 89 -6.86 -11.63 19.25
CA ASN A 89 -7.83 -12.53 18.61
C ASN A 89 -8.58 -11.91 17.43
N LYS A 90 -7.95 -10.96 16.73
CA LYS A 90 -8.56 -10.26 15.59
C LYS A 90 -7.84 -10.61 14.29
N SER A 91 -8.06 -11.82 13.82
CA SER A 91 -7.41 -12.37 12.62
C SER A 91 -7.81 -11.66 11.33
N LEU A 92 -6.85 -11.52 10.42
CA LEU A 92 -7.10 -11.10 9.04
C LEU A 92 -7.65 -12.24 8.19
N THR A 93 -8.41 -11.91 7.15
CA THR A 93 -8.91 -12.92 6.19
C THR A 93 -7.74 -13.54 5.40
N LYS A 94 -7.98 -14.65 4.71
CA LYS A 94 -6.97 -15.27 3.83
C LYS A 94 -6.52 -14.31 2.72
N ASP A 95 -7.45 -13.58 2.14
CA ASP A 95 -7.19 -12.66 1.03
C ASP A 95 -6.41 -11.43 1.50
N GLN A 96 -6.75 -10.87 2.66
CA GLN A 96 -5.98 -9.78 3.26
C GLN A 96 -4.53 -10.20 3.56
N ARG A 97 -4.31 -11.39 4.14
CA ARG A 97 -2.96 -11.91 4.38
C ARG A 97 -2.18 -12.12 3.08
N SER A 98 -2.84 -12.67 2.07
CA SER A 98 -2.24 -12.91 0.76
C SER A 98 -1.86 -11.58 0.09
N PHE A 99 -2.71 -10.55 0.22
CA PHE A 99 -2.44 -9.21 -0.29
C PHE A 99 -1.23 -8.57 0.38
N ILE A 100 -1.12 -8.63 1.69
CA ILE A 100 0.03 -8.06 2.42
C ILE A 100 1.36 -8.63 1.91
N VAL A 101 1.41 -9.96 1.70
CA VAL A 101 2.61 -10.62 1.13
C VAL A 101 2.84 -10.19 -0.32
N ASN A 102 1.78 -10.13 -1.14
CA ASN A 102 1.89 -9.74 -2.54
C ASN A 102 2.34 -8.28 -2.72
N VAL A 103 1.85 -7.36 -1.88
CA VAL A 103 2.30 -5.96 -1.89
C VAL A 103 3.77 -5.87 -1.57
N ARG A 104 4.28 -6.63 -0.58
CA ARG A 104 5.71 -6.65 -0.29
C ARG A 104 6.53 -7.07 -1.50
N ASN A 105 6.20 -8.21 -2.10
CA ASN A 105 6.91 -8.70 -3.28
C ASN A 105 6.84 -7.68 -4.45
N ARG A 106 5.68 -7.03 -4.63
CA ARG A 106 5.51 -6.01 -5.66
C ARG A 106 6.34 -4.76 -5.39
N MET A 107 6.38 -4.29 -4.14
CA MET A 107 7.20 -3.16 -3.73
C MET A 107 8.70 -3.45 -3.89
N ASP A 108 9.15 -4.67 -3.58
CA ASP A 108 10.53 -5.09 -3.83
C ASP A 108 10.85 -5.10 -5.33
N THR A 109 9.91 -5.56 -6.16
CA THR A 109 10.04 -5.54 -7.63
C THR A 109 10.11 -4.10 -8.15
N ILE A 110 9.22 -3.21 -7.69
CA ILE A 110 9.21 -1.78 -8.03
C ILE A 110 10.54 -1.12 -7.63
N LYS A 111 11.03 -1.42 -6.43
CA LYS A 111 12.32 -0.92 -5.93
C LYS A 111 13.47 -1.37 -6.81
N GLN A 112 13.51 -2.66 -7.19
CA GLN A 112 14.54 -3.18 -8.07
C GLN A 112 14.49 -2.50 -9.45
N LYS A 113 13.29 -2.37 -10.04
CA LYS A 113 13.11 -1.66 -11.31
C LYS A 113 13.54 -0.19 -11.25
N ASP A 114 13.30 0.50 -10.13
CA ASP A 114 13.79 1.87 -9.95
C ASP A 114 15.33 1.93 -9.85
N VAL A 115 15.95 0.94 -9.19
CA VAL A 115 17.42 0.80 -9.14
C VAL A 115 17.98 0.57 -10.54
N ASP A 116 17.43 -0.40 -11.28
CA ASP A 116 17.86 -0.76 -12.63
C ASP A 116 17.71 0.42 -13.58
N ARG A 117 16.55 1.08 -13.57
CA ARG A 117 16.26 2.28 -14.35
C ARG A 117 17.30 3.36 -14.14
N ALA A 118 17.76 3.56 -12.90
CA ALA A 118 18.72 4.60 -12.62
C ALA A 118 20.18 4.22 -12.89
N SER A 119 20.49 2.92 -12.98
CA SER A 119 21.82 2.46 -13.38
C SER A 119 22.14 2.79 -14.85
N VAL A 120 21.10 2.93 -15.68
CA VAL A 120 21.18 3.27 -17.10
C VAL A 120 20.89 4.74 -17.41
N ILE A 121 20.73 5.58 -16.38
CA ILE A 121 20.56 7.02 -16.59
C ILE A 121 21.88 7.61 -17.03
N GLU A 122 21.92 8.04 -18.29
CA GLU A 122 23.07 8.71 -18.87
C GLU A 122 22.99 10.21 -18.57
N ARG A 123 24.13 10.79 -18.18
CA ARG A 123 24.27 12.24 -18.12
C ARG A 123 24.61 12.72 -19.53
N ASN A 124 23.70 13.45 -20.15
CA ASN A 124 23.98 14.19 -21.36
C ASN A 124 25.01 15.28 -21.02
N ILE A 125 26.23 15.11 -21.52
CA ILE A 125 27.38 15.97 -21.19
C ILE A 125 27.19 17.37 -21.79
N ASP A 126 26.55 17.46 -22.95
CA ASP A 126 26.33 18.72 -23.67
C ASP A 126 25.28 19.60 -22.98
N GLU A 127 24.23 18.98 -22.41
CA GLU A 127 23.14 19.71 -21.74
C GLU A 127 23.22 19.70 -20.20
N LEU A 128 24.21 19.00 -19.61
CA LEU A 128 24.32 18.74 -18.17
C LEU A 128 23.07 18.09 -17.53
N LYS A 129 22.17 17.53 -18.35
CA LYS A 129 20.91 16.89 -17.96
C LYS A 129 21.03 15.38 -17.90
N PHE A 130 20.12 14.76 -17.18
CA PHE A 130 19.90 13.32 -17.20
C PHE A 130 18.93 12.95 -18.31
N PHE A 131 19.24 11.88 -19.04
CA PHE A 131 18.32 11.22 -19.94
C PHE A 131 17.72 10.00 -19.25
N VAL A 132 16.42 10.03 -19.00
CA VAL A 132 15.67 8.94 -18.38
C VAL A 132 15.09 8.05 -19.47
N ASN A 133 15.36 6.74 -19.40
CA ASN A 133 14.83 5.78 -20.35
C ASN A 133 13.28 5.71 -20.26
N LYS A 134 12.61 5.98 -21.38
CA LYS A 134 11.15 5.96 -21.46
C LYS A 134 10.55 4.57 -21.25
N ASN A 135 11.21 3.52 -21.75
CA ASN A 135 10.71 2.15 -21.64
C ASN A 135 10.73 1.71 -20.18
N ASP A 136 11.86 1.88 -19.49
CA ASP A 136 11.99 1.51 -18.08
C ASP A 136 11.03 2.30 -17.19
N THR A 137 10.83 3.58 -17.51
CA THR A 137 9.84 4.43 -16.83
C THR A 137 8.41 3.97 -17.10
N ALA A 138 8.09 3.52 -18.31
CA ALA A 138 6.78 2.99 -18.67
C ALA A 138 6.44 1.70 -17.90
N TYR A 139 7.38 0.77 -17.79
CA TYR A 139 7.22 -0.45 -16.99
C TYR A 139 6.98 -0.12 -15.52
N LEU A 140 7.74 0.83 -14.98
CA LEU A 140 7.61 1.26 -13.59
C LEU A 140 6.25 1.95 -13.33
N ILE A 141 5.80 2.79 -14.27
CA ILE A 141 4.47 3.41 -14.24
C ILE A 141 3.37 2.36 -14.16
N ALA A 142 3.43 1.31 -14.99
CA ALA A 142 2.42 0.26 -15.01
C ALA A 142 2.33 -0.48 -13.67
N ASP A 143 3.48 -0.90 -13.10
CA ASP A 143 3.51 -1.58 -11.80
C ASP A 143 3.02 -0.70 -10.65
N VAL A 144 3.43 0.58 -10.62
CA VAL A 144 3.02 1.52 -9.58
C VAL A 144 1.52 1.81 -9.68
N ALA A 145 1.00 2.03 -10.89
CA ALA A 145 -0.43 2.29 -11.11
C ALA A 145 -1.30 1.10 -10.71
N GLU A 146 -0.91 -0.12 -11.08
CA GLU A 146 -1.62 -1.33 -10.64
C GLU A 146 -1.56 -1.50 -9.10
N THR A 147 -0.41 -1.20 -8.49
CA THR A 147 -0.25 -1.25 -7.03
C THR A 147 -1.19 -0.27 -6.33
N ILE A 148 -1.33 0.95 -6.86
CA ILE A 148 -2.27 1.97 -6.35
C ILE A 148 -3.71 1.46 -6.37
N TYR A 149 -4.13 0.83 -7.47
CA TYR A 149 -5.48 0.25 -7.56
C TYR A 149 -5.73 -0.77 -6.44
N TYR A 150 -4.83 -1.73 -6.25
CA TYR A 150 -5.04 -2.75 -5.22
C TYR A 150 -4.94 -2.18 -3.80
N LEU A 151 -4.12 -1.16 -3.56
CA LEU A 151 -4.04 -0.47 -2.28
C LEU A 151 -5.34 0.30 -1.97
N ASP A 152 -5.89 1.03 -2.94
CA ASP A 152 -7.20 1.69 -2.80
C ASP A 152 -8.29 0.64 -2.53
N LYS A 153 -8.36 -0.42 -3.35
CA LYS A 153 -9.32 -1.51 -3.17
C LYS A 153 -9.23 -2.13 -1.77
N PHE A 154 -8.01 -2.38 -1.28
CA PHE A 154 -7.79 -2.91 0.07
C PHE A 154 -8.30 -1.97 1.17
N CYS A 155 -8.04 -0.67 1.04
CA CYS A 155 -8.47 0.34 2.00
C CYS A 155 -9.99 0.58 1.97
N GLU A 156 -10.61 0.46 0.79
CA GLU A 156 -12.05 0.63 0.58
C GLU A 156 -12.84 -0.60 1.06
N GLU A 157 -12.46 -1.81 0.63
CA GLU A 157 -13.20 -3.05 0.94
C GLU A 157 -12.93 -3.57 2.35
N LYS A 158 -11.77 -3.23 2.94
CA LYS A 158 -11.38 -3.60 4.31
C LYS A 158 -11.57 -5.09 4.58
N ARG A 159 -12.52 -5.44 5.45
CA ARG A 159 -12.84 -6.83 5.84
C ARG A 159 -13.44 -7.66 4.71
N ASN A 160 -14.05 -7.00 3.74
CA ASN A 160 -14.66 -7.66 2.58
C ASN A 160 -13.66 -7.77 1.42
N PHE A 161 -12.41 -7.35 1.62
CA PHE A 161 -11.40 -7.38 0.58
C PHE A 161 -11.22 -8.77 0.00
N SER A 162 -11.25 -8.83 -1.34
CA SER A 162 -11.04 -10.07 -2.09
C SER A 162 -10.08 -9.87 -3.26
N ILE A 163 -9.21 -10.86 -3.46
CA ILE A 163 -8.31 -10.88 -4.62
C ILE A 163 -9.01 -11.63 -5.74
N VAL A 164 -9.56 -10.89 -6.70
CA VAL A 164 -9.90 -11.48 -8.00
C VAL A 164 -8.59 -11.55 -8.77
N ARG A 165 -8.03 -12.76 -8.90
CA ARG A 165 -6.84 -12.97 -9.73
C ARG A 165 -7.22 -12.67 -11.18
N SER A 166 -6.78 -11.53 -11.69
CA SER A 166 -6.66 -11.31 -13.12
C SER A 166 -5.19 -10.99 -13.42
N ASP A 167 -4.76 -11.34 -14.62
CA ASP A 167 -3.52 -10.78 -15.18
C ASP A 167 -3.57 -9.25 -15.15
N MET A 168 -2.41 -8.61 -15.35
CA MET A 168 -2.27 -7.16 -15.36
C MET A 168 -3.40 -6.53 -16.20
N ASN A 169 -4.32 -5.87 -15.52
CA ASN A 169 -5.54 -5.38 -16.14
C ASN A 169 -5.35 -3.89 -16.46
N PHE A 170 -5.57 -3.55 -17.72
CA PHE A 170 -5.52 -2.16 -18.19
C PHE A 170 -6.43 -1.24 -17.37
N ASP A 171 -7.60 -1.74 -16.95
CA ASP A 171 -8.54 -0.97 -16.14
C ASP A 171 -7.93 -0.60 -14.78
N HIS A 172 -7.10 -1.47 -14.19
CA HIS A 172 -6.40 -1.18 -12.94
C HIS A 172 -5.33 -0.10 -13.13
N ILE A 173 -4.56 -0.19 -14.22
CA ILE A 173 -3.53 0.81 -14.55
C ILE A 173 -4.19 2.17 -14.79
N LYS A 174 -5.25 2.19 -15.61
CA LYS A 174 -6.02 3.41 -15.90
C LYS A 174 -6.56 4.02 -14.61
N TYR A 175 -7.15 3.22 -13.74
CA TYR A 175 -7.62 3.68 -12.43
C TYR A 175 -6.49 4.32 -11.60
N GLY A 176 -5.33 3.66 -11.51
CA GLY A 176 -4.20 4.16 -10.74
C GLY A 176 -3.67 5.50 -11.24
N LEU A 177 -3.63 5.67 -12.57
CA LEU A 177 -3.23 6.92 -13.21
C LEU A 177 -4.24 8.05 -12.94
N GLU A 178 -5.53 7.80 -13.15
CA GLU A 178 -6.60 8.77 -12.89
C GLU A 178 -6.62 9.21 -11.43
N LYS A 179 -6.47 8.26 -10.48
CA LYS A 179 -6.39 8.55 -9.04
C LYS A 179 -5.14 9.33 -8.64
N SER A 180 -4.11 9.33 -9.47
CA SER A 180 -2.89 10.10 -9.27
C SER A 180 -2.94 11.48 -9.95
N GLY A 181 -4.07 11.84 -10.57
CA GLY A 181 -4.23 13.11 -11.28
C GLY A 181 -3.64 13.14 -12.68
N VAL A 182 -3.33 11.97 -13.27
CA VAL A 182 -2.78 11.86 -14.61
C VAL A 182 -3.92 11.76 -15.62
N ILE A 183 -3.94 12.67 -16.59
CA ILE A 183 -4.87 12.61 -17.74
C ILE A 183 -4.22 11.74 -18.81
N MET A 184 -4.75 10.53 -19.02
CA MET A 184 -4.24 9.65 -20.07
C MET A 184 -4.64 10.18 -21.46
N SER A 185 -3.64 10.39 -22.32
CA SER A 185 -3.87 10.44 -23.76
C SER A 185 -3.91 9.01 -24.33
N GLU A 186 -4.70 8.81 -25.39
CA GLU A 186 -4.88 7.51 -26.05
C GLU A 186 -3.55 6.88 -26.51
N LYS A 187 -2.59 7.72 -26.91
CA LYS A 187 -1.24 7.29 -27.30
C LYS A 187 -0.44 6.71 -26.12
N VAL A 188 -0.51 7.35 -24.95
CA VAL A 188 0.19 6.87 -23.75
C VAL A 188 -0.44 5.58 -23.22
N CYS A 189 -1.76 5.41 -23.38
CA CYS A 189 -2.42 4.12 -23.12
C CYS A 189 -1.84 3.01 -23.97
N VAL A 190 -1.73 3.22 -25.29
CA VAL A 190 -1.23 2.20 -26.23
C VAL A 190 0.23 1.85 -25.95
N ASP A 191 1.05 2.85 -25.64
CA ASP A 191 2.46 2.64 -25.32
C ASP A 191 2.58 1.84 -24.01
N LEU A 192 1.94 2.27 -22.92
CA LEU A 192 1.93 1.53 -21.64
C LEU A 192 1.36 0.11 -21.78
N LEU A 193 0.35 -0.10 -22.62
CA LEU A 193 -0.25 -1.40 -22.91
C LEU A 193 0.66 -2.36 -23.67
N ARG A 194 1.47 -1.84 -24.62
CA ARG A 194 2.46 -2.65 -25.33
C ARG A 194 3.54 -3.15 -24.37
N TYR A 195 3.92 -2.32 -23.40
CA TYR A 195 4.91 -2.70 -22.40
C TYR A 195 4.32 -3.64 -21.33
N ALA A 196 3.07 -3.45 -20.92
CA ALA A 196 2.37 -4.36 -19.99
C ALA A 196 2.21 -5.81 -20.50
N LYS A 197 2.22 -6.02 -21.83
CA LYS A 197 2.05 -7.33 -22.48
C LYS A 197 3.37 -7.95 -23.00
N GLY A 198 4.51 -7.32 -22.70
CA GLY A 198 5.85 -7.79 -23.10
C GLY A 198 6.32 -9.00 -22.33
#